data_AF-A0A1E4SEV0-F1
#
_entry.id   AF-A0A1E4SEV0-F1
#
_cell.length_a   1.000
_cell.length_b   1.000
_cell.length_c   1.000
_cell.angle_alpha   90.00
_cell.angle_beta   90.00
_cell.angle_gamma   90.00
#
_symmetry.space_group_name_H-M   'P 1'
#
loop_
_entity.id
_entity.type
_entity.pdbx_description
1 polymer ?
#
loop_
_entity_poly.entity_id
_entity_poly.type
_entity_poly.pdbx_seq_one_letter_code
_entity_poly.pdbx_strand_id
1 'polypeptide(L)'
;MPLTKEPPSWVQLQNKTMIRWINLKIAHLAPETPQLASAPTSITSWSDLQDGLVLIRLVNQMIFEVLASPRHPMHRTQLYYLKPLYPKPKFRLHKLENLVDVLQFVKMILNINVSGISADNIYDGDHKLILGFVWSLFLFDSAGSFASSSSSSASPPSLVEIKAILLAWINRAVARRGLEISNFNKDWSVEINRPDLVLAAVLQHYNLGVGNLDPHKKLHNLAAVLAYAEDALAVPHLIDIDDFQMLVPDEKCIVSYLIEWFKVLELGGVPEATSSSISTATTATSFDAVVLCVADTVRRKNRYETLGLRFKNRANRVVAQVSADLATLAYLAELGLLEAEIRQVVQAPGYANFAGLNARLDSLLTTLATYTTARAGLVPELAYHNYPELLHHYCAVKASLDEMGLVYCPSIKQLGVDLLSRKLDQLLELDSSMVAVSSKLILAVAATVALALATPLAGTSGAGASSSHELAQLQYVRNQLLAYGDALASDMRCEPTDESSSMPSSWNLTPAVFDQFAAHLAAVPTSASHHDVLKVLRAMVSSEVAPATIDAFMRLIPTKSRALLSASSSSNSISDCDFTLNTSTSSTTSLSDEDDFLFDEVQQKLDSQLSGTGDRVYDVHEFMAKLENGFNI
;
A
#
# COMPACT_ATOMS: atom_id res chain seq x y z
N MET A 1 59.65 -6.98 3.60
CA MET A 1 58.40 -7.38 2.92
C MET A 1 57.82 -8.55 3.70
N PRO A 2 56.65 -8.42 4.35
CA PRO A 2 55.98 -9.60 4.87
C PRO A 2 55.39 -10.36 3.68
N LEU A 3 55.72 -11.65 3.55
CA LEU A 3 55.04 -12.54 2.60
C LEU A 3 53.55 -12.52 2.93
N THR A 4 52.74 -11.94 2.04
CA THR A 4 51.28 -12.07 2.09
C THR A 4 50.98 -13.55 1.88
N LYS A 5 50.78 -14.29 2.99
CA LYS A 5 50.21 -15.64 2.94
C LYS A 5 48.92 -15.55 2.15
N GLU A 6 48.84 -16.27 1.03
CA GLU A 6 47.57 -16.43 0.33
C GLU A 6 46.51 -16.89 1.32
N PRO A 7 45.30 -16.30 1.26
CA PRO A 7 44.23 -16.69 2.16
C PRO A 7 43.96 -18.18 2.00
N PRO A 8 43.65 -18.90 3.09
CA PRO A 8 43.39 -20.33 3.02
C PRO A 8 42.26 -20.64 2.04
N SER A 9 42.33 -21.79 1.35
CA SER A 9 41.43 -22.14 0.25
C SER A 9 39.95 -21.92 0.57
N TRP A 10 39.49 -22.33 1.76
CA TRP A 10 38.10 -22.12 2.19
C TRP A 10 37.66 -20.64 2.22
N VAL A 11 38.57 -19.71 2.54
CA VAL A 11 38.27 -18.26 2.51
C VAL A 11 38.05 -17.81 1.06
N GLN A 12 38.82 -18.33 0.12
CA GLN A 12 38.69 -17.98 -1.30
C GLN A 12 37.34 -18.45 -1.86
N LEU A 13 36.92 -19.67 -1.51
CA LEU A 13 35.63 -20.23 -1.91
C LEU A 13 34.47 -19.41 -1.34
N GLN A 14 34.46 -19.21 -0.01
CA GLN A 14 33.41 -18.43 0.64
C GLN A 14 33.38 -16.98 0.14
N ASN A 15 34.53 -16.37 -0.17
CA ASN A 15 34.58 -15.03 -0.75
C ASN A 15 33.84 -14.97 -2.09
N LYS A 16 34.10 -15.93 -2.98
CA LYS A 16 33.46 -15.99 -4.30
C LYS A 16 31.94 -16.11 -4.18
N THR A 17 31.47 -17.04 -3.34
CA THR A 17 30.05 -17.28 -3.07
C THR A 17 29.38 -16.03 -2.50
N MET A 18 29.98 -15.39 -1.50
CA MET A 18 29.40 -14.22 -0.84
C MET A 18 29.43 -12.96 -1.72
N ILE A 19 30.45 -12.77 -2.55
CA ILE A 19 30.51 -11.70 -3.55
C ILE A 19 29.38 -11.86 -4.58
N ARG A 20 29.16 -13.09 -5.08
CA ARG A 20 28.05 -13.40 -5.99
C ARG A 20 26.69 -13.14 -5.35
N TRP A 21 26.52 -13.53 -4.08
CA TRP A 21 25.29 -13.25 -3.34
C TRP A 21 25.05 -11.74 -3.16
N ILE A 22 26.06 -10.95 -2.78
CA ILE A 22 25.92 -9.49 -2.68
C ILE A 22 25.54 -8.91 -4.04
N ASN A 23 26.23 -9.31 -5.10
CA ASN A 23 25.96 -8.84 -6.47
C ASN A 23 24.52 -9.13 -6.90
N LEU A 24 24.00 -10.32 -6.56
CA LEU A 24 22.62 -10.67 -6.81
C LEU A 24 21.66 -9.72 -6.10
N LYS A 25 21.87 -9.45 -4.81
CA LYS A 25 21.00 -8.57 -4.02
C LYS A 25 21.01 -7.13 -4.51
N ILE A 26 22.18 -6.59 -4.87
CA ILE A 26 22.30 -5.21 -5.33
C ILE A 26 21.95 -5.02 -6.81
N ALA A 27 21.85 -6.09 -7.60
CA ALA A 27 21.39 -6.02 -8.99
C ALA A 27 19.87 -5.82 -9.10
N HIS A 28 19.10 -6.42 -8.18
CA HIS A 28 17.63 -6.38 -8.15
C HIS A 28 17.09 -5.35 -7.17
N LEU A 29 17.57 -4.10 -7.25
CA LEU A 29 17.10 -3.04 -6.37
C LEU A 29 15.66 -2.65 -6.70
N ALA A 30 14.80 -2.69 -5.68
CA ALA A 30 13.45 -2.17 -5.81
C ALA A 30 13.48 -0.65 -6.02
N PRO A 31 12.57 -0.09 -6.86
CA PRO A 31 12.55 1.34 -7.17
C PRO A 31 12.30 2.23 -5.94
N GLU A 32 11.74 1.66 -4.87
CA GLU A 32 11.47 2.32 -3.59
C GLU A 32 12.69 2.43 -2.67
N THR A 33 13.77 1.69 -2.95
CA THR A 33 15.01 1.78 -2.16
C THR A 33 15.77 3.07 -2.48
N PRO A 34 16.39 3.74 -1.48
CA PRO A 34 17.16 4.96 -1.73
C PRO A 34 18.30 4.72 -2.73
N GLN A 35 18.22 5.36 -3.89
CA GLN A 35 19.26 5.23 -4.91
C GLN A 35 20.53 6.00 -4.52
N LEU A 36 21.58 5.28 -4.13
CA LEU A 36 22.93 5.82 -3.94
C LEU A 36 23.67 5.81 -5.27
N ALA A 37 23.65 6.95 -5.98
CA ALA A 37 24.34 7.12 -7.27
C ALA A 37 25.87 6.95 -7.18
N SER A 38 26.45 7.05 -5.99
CA SER A 38 27.89 6.91 -5.72
C SER A 38 28.33 5.50 -5.36
N ALA A 39 27.41 4.59 -5.05
CA ALA A 39 27.73 3.20 -4.71
C ALA A 39 27.88 2.37 -5.99
N PRO A 40 28.90 1.50 -6.10
CA PRO A 40 29.04 0.61 -7.23
C PRO A 40 27.83 -0.34 -7.35
N THR A 41 27.48 -0.71 -8.58
CA THR A 41 26.36 -1.61 -8.91
C THR A 41 26.76 -3.09 -8.91
N SER A 42 28.06 -3.37 -8.83
CA SER A 42 28.62 -4.71 -8.61
C SER A 42 29.95 -4.58 -7.87
N ILE A 43 30.27 -5.55 -7.02
CA ILE A 43 31.55 -5.69 -6.35
C ILE A 43 32.35 -6.85 -6.94
N THR A 44 33.67 -6.68 -6.95
CA THR A 44 34.63 -7.72 -7.37
C THR A 44 35.57 -8.11 -6.24
N SER A 45 35.72 -7.25 -5.23
CA SER A 45 36.66 -7.42 -4.12
C SER A 45 36.08 -6.80 -2.85
N TRP A 46 36.55 -7.26 -1.70
CA TRP A 46 36.20 -6.67 -0.39
C TRP A 46 36.63 -5.20 -0.24
N SER A 47 37.56 -4.74 -1.07
CA SER A 47 37.92 -3.31 -1.16
C SER A 47 36.72 -2.41 -1.50
N ASP A 48 35.74 -2.95 -2.23
CA ASP A 48 34.56 -2.20 -2.66
C ASP A 48 33.56 -1.96 -1.52
N LEU A 49 33.73 -2.64 -0.38
CA LEU A 49 32.92 -2.44 0.83
C LEU A 49 33.50 -1.40 1.79
N GLN A 50 34.75 -0.95 1.56
CA GLN A 50 35.49 -0.12 2.51
C GLN A 50 34.88 1.26 2.78
N ASP A 51 34.03 1.75 1.89
CA ASP A 51 33.39 3.06 2.02
C ASP A 51 31.99 3.02 2.67
N GLY A 52 31.51 1.80 2.96
CA GLY A 52 30.21 1.52 3.56
C GLY A 52 29.02 1.68 2.61
N LEU A 53 29.18 2.24 1.42
CA LEU A 53 28.04 2.58 0.55
C LEU A 53 27.35 1.34 -0.02
N VAL A 54 28.11 0.32 -0.41
CA VAL A 54 27.57 -0.96 -0.87
C VAL A 54 26.82 -1.67 0.27
N LEU A 55 27.35 -1.61 1.49
CA LEU A 55 26.71 -2.23 2.65
C LEU A 55 25.40 -1.53 3.01
N ILE A 56 25.34 -0.20 2.93
CA ILE A 56 24.10 0.56 3.10
C ILE A 56 23.06 0.13 2.05
N ARG A 57 23.48 0.02 0.79
CA ARG A 57 22.60 -0.43 -0.31
C ARG A 57 22.08 -1.85 -0.08
N LEU A 58 22.94 -2.77 0.32
CA LEU A 58 22.58 -4.15 0.65
C LEU A 58 21.58 -4.20 1.82
N VAL A 59 21.86 -3.48 2.90
CA VAL A 59 20.97 -3.42 4.08
C VAL A 59 19.61 -2.83 3.71
N ASN A 60 19.57 -1.77 2.89
CA ASN A 60 18.31 -1.18 2.44
C ASN A 60 17.49 -2.15 1.56
N GLN A 61 18.15 -2.92 0.70
CA GLN A 61 17.50 -3.97 -0.06
C GLN A 61 16.90 -5.04 0.86
N MET A 62 17.65 -5.49 1.88
CA MET A 62 17.13 -6.45 2.86
C MET A 62 15.92 -5.90 3.63
N ILE A 63 15.93 -4.62 4.01
CA ILE A 63 14.78 -3.96 4.66
C ILE A 63 13.57 -3.97 3.73
N PHE A 64 13.75 -3.65 2.45
CA PHE A 64 12.67 -3.69 1.48
C PHE A 64 12.07 -5.10 1.41
N GLU A 65 12.90 -6.15 1.31
CA GLU A 65 12.42 -7.54 1.24
C GLU A 65 11.70 -7.97 2.53
N VAL A 66 12.14 -7.48 3.70
CA VAL A 66 11.44 -7.69 4.98
C VAL A 66 10.06 -7.02 4.99
N LEU A 67 9.96 -5.79 4.50
CA LEU A 67 8.69 -5.04 4.43
C LEU A 67 7.76 -5.56 3.33
N ALA A 68 8.31 -6.12 2.25
CA ALA A 68 7.54 -6.72 1.17
C ALA A 68 7.02 -8.13 1.50
N SER A 69 7.53 -8.77 2.56
CA SER A 69 7.14 -10.11 2.98
C SER A 69 6.27 -10.08 4.25
N PRO A 70 4.94 -10.18 4.15
CA PRO A 70 4.03 -10.16 5.31
C PRO A 70 4.26 -11.30 6.31
N ARG A 71 4.94 -12.36 5.88
CA ARG A 71 5.29 -13.54 6.67
C ARG A 71 6.58 -13.36 7.46
N HIS A 72 7.35 -12.32 7.20
CA HIS A 72 8.59 -12.04 7.92
C HIS A 72 8.29 -11.60 9.37
N PRO A 73 9.01 -12.13 10.39
CA PRO A 73 8.74 -11.79 11.79
C PRO A 73 8.87 -10.29 12.10
N MET A 74 9.71 -9.58 11.34
CA MET A 74 9.93 -8.13 11.48
C MET A 74 9.05 -7.25 10.57
N HIS A 75 8.11 -7.80 9.79
CA HIS A 75 7.26 -7.02 8.88
C HIS A 75 6.42 -5.95 9.61
N ARG A 76 5.99 -6.22 10.85
CA ARG A 76 5.21 -5.29 11.68
C ARG A 76 6.08 -4.28 12.44
N THR A 77 7.40 -4.40 12.36
CA THR A 77 8.34 -3.49 13.02
C THR A 77 8.49 -2.24 12.16
N GLN A 78 8.50 -1.06 12.79
CA GLN A 78 8.78 0.19 12.09
C GLN A 78 10.25 0.26 11.67
N LEU A 79 10.55 -0.25 10.47
CA LEU A 79 11.87 -0.18 9.86
C LEU A 79 11.99 1.07 8.99
N TYR A 80 13.20 1.62 8.89
CA TYR A 80 13.51 2.77 8.08
C TYR A 80 14.78 2.51 7.26
N TYR A 81 14.83 3.08 6.05
CA TYR A 81 16.01 2.97 5.21
C TYR A 81 17.17 3.80 5.75
N LEU A 82 18.35 3.18 5.78
CA LEU A 82 19.60 3.80 6.18
C LEU A 82 20.05 4.79 5.10
N LYS A 83 20.41 6.01 5.51
CA LYS A 83 20.97 7.03 4.63
C LYS A 83 22.46 7.19 4.92
N PRO A 84 23.33 7.25 3.90
CA PRO A 84 24.76 7.45 4.13
C PRO A 84 25.01 8.81 4.76
N LEU A 85 25.80 8.83 5.85
CA LEU A 85 26.30 10.07 6.44
C LEU A 85 27.12 10.87 5.42
N TYR A 86 27.96 10.17 4.65
CA TYR A 86 28.76 10.74 3.57
C TYR A 86 28.45 10.04 2.25
N PRO A 87 27.64 10.66 1.37
CA PRO A 87 27.32 10.10 0.06
C PRO A 87 28.53 10.00 -0.86
N LYS A 88 29.57 10.82 -0.67
CA LYS A 88 30.81 10.81 -1.48
C LYS A 88 32.04 10.76 -0.55
N PRO A 89 32.32 9.61 0.09
CA PRO A 89 33.36 9.51 1.10
C PRO A 89 34.75 9.52 0.46
N LYS A 90 35.49 10.61 0.65
CA LYS A 90 36.87 10.78 0.13
C LYS A 90 37.94 10.44 1.17
N PHE A 91 37.71 10.84 2.42
CA PHE A 91 38.67 10.65 3.50
C PHE A 91 38.37 9.36 4.28
N ARG A 92 39.43 8.78 4.87
CA ARG A 92 39.33 7.60 5.74
C ARG A 92 38.24 7.76 6.82
N LEU A 93 38.20 8.93 7.45
CA LEU A 93 37.21 9.23 8.49
C LEU A 93 35.76 9.10 7.98
N HIS A 94 35.45 9.66 6.81
CA HIS A 94 34.09 9.57 6.22
C HIS A 94 33.69 8.12 5.94
N LYS A 95 34.63 7.31 5.46
CA LYS A 95 34.43 5.88 5.18
C LYS A 95 34.16 5.10 6.47
N LEU A 96 34.94 5.36 7.51
CA LEU A 96 34.75 4.75 8.82
C LEU A 96 33.43 5.14 9.47
N GLU A 97 33.05 6.42 9.41
CA GLU A 97 31.78 6.88 10.00
C GLU A 97 30.57 6.23 9.31
N ASN A 98 30.59 6.11 7.97
CA ASN A 98 29.58 5.31 7.25
C ASN A 98 29.55 3.85 7.72
N LEU A 99 30.71 3.21 7.89
CA LEU A 99 30.81 1.82 8.33
C LEU A 99 30.33 1.61 9.77
N VAL A 100 30.65 2.55 10.68
CA VAL A 100 30.16 2.53 12.06
C VAL A 100 28.64 2.60 12.08
N ASP A 101 28.06 3.51 11.29
CA ASP A 101 26.61 3.68 11.21
C ASP A 101 25.92 2.41 10.69
N VAL A 102 26.45 1.77 9.64
CA VAL A 102 25.98 0.46 9.16
C VAL A 102 26.03 -0.60 10.26
N LEU A 103 27.17 -0.74 10.94
CA LEU A 103 27.34 -1.76 11.97
C LEU A 103 26.39 -1.52 13.15
N GLN A 104 26.19 -0.26 13.54
CA GLN A 104 25.26 0.11 14.60
C GLN A 104 23.81 -0.17 14.20
N PHE A 105 23.42 0.18 12.97
CA PHE A 105 22.09 -0.10 12.43
C PHE A 105 21.81 -1.60 12.40
N VAL A 106 22.73 -2.39 11.85
CA VAL A 106 22.61 -3.86 11.77
C VAL A 106 22.48 -4.49 13.17
N LYS A 107 23.23 -3.98 14.15
CA LYS A 107 23.19 -4.46 15.54
C LYS A 107 21.89 -4.09 16.26
N MET A 108 21.47 -2.83 16.17
CA MET A 108 20.40 -2.29 17.00
C MET A 108 19.01 -2.45 16.37
N ILE A 109 18.91 -2.31 15.04
CA ILE A 109 17.64 -2.31 14.33
C ILE A 109 17.32 -3.70 13.78
N LEU A 110 18.26 -4.33 13.09
CA LEU A 110 18.07 -5.69 12.55
C LEU A 110 18.32 -6.79 13.59
N ASN A 111 18.81 -6.43 14.79
CA ASN A 111 19.15 -7.34 15.88
C ASN A 111 20.11 -8.47 15.45
N ILE A 112 21.02 -8.17 14.52
CA ILE A 112 22.03 -9.12 14.04
C ILE A 112 23.27 -9.03 14.94
N ASN A 113 23.77 -10.18 15.38
CA ASN A 113 24.98 -10.22 16.20
C ASN A 113 26.24 -9.93 15.35
N VAL A 114 26.78 -8.73 15.50
CA VAL A 114 28.03 -8.28 14.86
C VAL A 114 29.17 -8.11 15.88
N SER A 115 29.10 -8.81 17.02
CA SER A 115 30.15 -8.76 18.04
C SER A 115 31.50 -9.22 17.48
N GLY A 116 32.55 -8.46 17.78
CA GLY A 116 33.91 -8.75 17.31
C GLY A 116 34.25 -8.19 15.93
N ILE A 117 33.33 -7.50 15.24
CA ILE A 117 33.60 -6.79 13.98
C ILE A 117 33.61 -5.27 14.24
N SER A 118 34.68 -4.60 13.82
CA SER A 118 34.81 -3.13 13.88
C SER A 118 34.87 -2.51 12.49
N ALA A 119 34.55 -1.22 12.39
CA ALA A 119 34.64 -0.46 11.14
C ALA A 119 36.06 -0.47 10.55
N ASP A 120 37.09 -0.41 11.41
CA ASP A 120 38.49 -0.50 10.98
C ASP A 120 38.79 -1.85 10.31
N ASN A 121 38.21 -2.97 10.78
CA ASN A 121 38.42 -4.27 10.15
C ASN A 121 37.88 -4.33 8.71
N ILE A 122 36.74 -3.68 8.46
CA ILE A 122 36.14 -3.62 7.12
C ILE A 122 36.95 -2.66 6.24
N TYR A 123 37.31 -1.50 6.78
CA TYR A 123 38.12 -0.50 6.06
C TYR A 123 39.50 -1.02 5.68
N ASP A 124 40.18 -1.73 6.58
CA ASP A 124 41.52 -2.28 6.36
C ASP A 124 41.49 -3.55 5.47
N GLY A 125 40.31 -4.12 5.20
CA GLY A 125 40.14 -5.26 4.30
C GLY A 125 40.44 -6.62 4.95
N ASP A 126 40.13 -6.82 6.23
CA ASP A 126 40.28 -8.13 6.87
C ASP A 126 39.25 -9.12 6.31
N HIS A 127 39.71 -9.99 5.41
CA HIS A 127 38.84 -10.91 4.67
C HIS A 127 38.05 -11.84 5.59
N LYS A 128 38.61 -12.26 6.74
CA LYS A 128 37.92 -13.19 7.65
C LYS A 128 36.78 -12.50 8.38
N LEU A 129 37.02 -11.28 8.86
CA LEU A 129 36.02 -10.51 9.61
C LEU A 129 34.94 -9.97 8.68
N ILE A 130 35.30 -9.50 7.48
CA ILE A 130 34.33 -9.10 6.45
C ILE A 130 33.45 -10.29 6.06
N LEU A 131 34.04 -11.47 5.84
CA LEU A 131 33.29 -12.66 5.51
C LEU A 131 32.37 -13.11 6.65
N GLY A 132 32.83 -13.01 7.90
CA GLY A 132 31.99 -13.25 9.08
C GLY A 132 30.80 -12.29 9.16
N PHE A 133 31.03 -11.00 8.84
CA PHE A 133 29.98 -9.99 8.80
C PHE A 133 28.95 -10.26 7.70
N VAL A 134 29.41 -10.47 6.45
CA VAL A 134 28.54 -10.75 5.31
C VAL A 134 27.76 -12.05 5.52
N TRP A 135 28.38 -13.06 6.13
CA TRP A 135 27.68 -14.30 6.51
C TRP A 135 26.54 -14.05 7.50
N SER A 136 26.72 -13.17 8.49
CA SER A 136 25.64 -12.81 9.41
C SER A 136 24.48 -12.11 8.69
N LEU A 137 24.76 -11.26 7.70
CA LEU A 137 23.73 -10.63 6.87
C LEU A 137 23.01 -11.67 5.98
N PHE A 138 23.75 -12.56 5.34
CA PHE A 138 23.20 -13.66 4.54
C PHE A 138 22.26 -14.55 5.36
N LEU A 139 22.65 -14.88 6.58
CA LEU A 139 21.84 -15.74 7.44
C LEU A 139 20.54 -15.05 7.88
N PHE A 140 20.58 -13.75 8.19
CA PHE A 140 19.38 -12.98 8.51
C PHE A 140 18.41 -12.95 7.32
N ASP A 141 18.92 -12.63 6.13
CA ASP A 141 18.15 -12.61 4.88
C ASP A 141 17.47 -13.96 4.63
N SER A 142 18.26 -15.03 4.72
CA SER A 142 17.79 -16.39 4.49
C SER A 142 16.75 -16.80 5.51
N ALA A 143 17.00 -16.57 6.81
CA ALA A 143 16.09 -16.96 7.89
C ALA A 143 14.69 -16.34 7.72
N GLY A 144 14.61 -15.13 7.18
CA GLY A 144 13.34 -14.48 6.83
C GLY A 144 12.48 -15.30 5.87
N SER A 145 13.08 -16.00 4.90
CA SER A 145 12.36 -16.87 3.96
C SER A 145 11.87 -18.18 4.59
N PHE A 146 12.53 -18.67 5.65
CA PHE A 146 12.18 -19.93 6.33
C PHE A 146 11.19 -19.77 7.49
N ALA A 147 10.77 -18.54 7.82
CA ALA A 147 9.94 -18.25 8.99
C ALA A 147 8.60 -19.01 9.02
N SER A 148 8.01 -19.33 7.87
CA SER A 148 6.77 -20.13 7.78
C SER A 148 6.98 -21.64 7.97
N SER A 149 8.22 -22.12 7.81
CA SER A 149 8.57 -23.54 7.92
C SER A 149 9.11 -23.92 9.29
N SER A 150 9.34 -22.92 10.16
CA SER A 150 9.76 -23.14 11.56
C SER A 150 8.56 -23.30 12.50
N SER A 151 8.67 -24.21 13.47
CA SER A 151 7.64 -24.46 14.48
C SER A 151 7.47 -23.32 15.51
N SER A 152 8.43 -22.39 15.58
CA SER A 152 8.41 -21.24 16.50
C SER A 152 7.97 -19.97 15.76
N SER A 153 6.75 -19.49 16.02
CA SER A 153 6.16 -18.33 15.33
C SER A 153 6.71 -16.96 15.76
N ALA A 154 7.65 -16.91 16.72
CA ALA A 154 8.07 -15.67 17.39
C ALA A 154 9.51 -15.22 17.08
N SER A 155 10.34 -16.04 16.43
CA SER A 155 11.75 -15.71 16.14
C SER A 155 12.20 -16.28 14.79
N PRO A 156 13.12 -15.60 14.06
CA PRO A 156 13.70 -16.14 12.84
C PRO A 156 14.43 -17.46 13.15
N PRO A 157 14.33 -18.48 12.27
CA PRO A 157 14.95 -19.78 12.51
C PRO A 157 16.47 -19.67 12.62
N SER A 158 17.02 -20.42 13.55
CA SER A 158 18.46 -20.57 13.73
C SER A 158 19.09 -21.32 12.54
N LEU A 159 20.40 -21.17 12.35
CA LEU A 159 21.14 -21.93 11.33
C LEU A 159 20.96 -23.45 11.48
N VAL A 160 20.83 -23.95 12.72
CA VAL A 160 20.63 -25.39 12.99
C VAL A 160 19.26 -25.83 12.46
N GLU A 161 18.22 -25.03 12.66
CA GLU A 161 16.87 -25.31 12.16
C GLU A 161 16.82 -25.23 10.63
N ILE A 162 17.44 -24.21 10.02
CA ILE A 162 17.54 -24.10 8.55
C ILE A 162 18.23 -25.34 7.99
N LYS A 163 19.34 -25.77 8.57
CA LYS A 163 20.06 -27.00 8.17
C LYS A 163 19.18 -28.25 8.33
N ALA A 164 18.41 -28.35 9.40
CA ALA A 164 17.49 -29.48 9.60
C ALA A 164 16.37 -29.49 8.56
N ILE A 165 15.79 -28.33 8.24
CA ILE A 165 14.76 -28.17 7.18
C ILE A 165 15.35 -28.59 5.83
N LEU A 166 16.55 -28.12 5.49
CA LEU A 166 17.22 -28.46 4.23
C LEU A 166 17.57 -29.96 4.15
N LEU A 167 18.09 -30.57 5.22
CA LEU A 167 18.36 -32.02 5.25
C LEU A 167 17.07 -32.83 5.06
N ALA A 168 16.00 -32.45 5.77
CA ALA A 168 14.71 -33.12 5.64
C ALA A 168 14.13 -32.97 4.22
N TRP A 169 14.29 -31.79 3.61
CA TRP A 169 13.88 -31.52 2.24
C TRP A 169 14.64 -32.37 1.22
N ILE A 170 15.97 -32.35 1.27
CA ILE A 170 16.81 -33.08 0.31
C ILE A 170 16.56 -34.58 0.43
N ASN A 171 16.57 -35.12 1.65
CA ASN A 171 16.34 -36.55 1.84
C ASN A 171 14.95 -37.00 1.39
N ARG A 172 13.92 -36.17 1.57
CA ARG A 172 12.58 -36.44 1.01
C ARG A 172 12.64 -36.51 -0.52
N ALA A 173 13.35 -35.58 -1.16
CA ALA A 173 13.47 -35.53 -2.60
C ALA A 173 14.24 -36.73 -3.18
N VAL A 174 15.33 -37.14 -2.53
CA VAL A 174 16.22 -38.19 -3.04
C VAL A 174 15.89 -39.61 -2.55
N ALA A 175 14.95 -39.78 -1.61
CA ALA A 175 14.57 -41.09 -1.04
C ALA A 175 14.22 -42.15 -2.10
N ARG A 176 13.55 -41.75 -3.20
CA ARG A 176 13.18 -42.66 -4.30
C ARG A 176 14.39 -43.26 -5.05
N ARG A 177 15.56 -42.64 -4.93
CA ARG A 177 16.81 -43.07 -5.55
C ARG A 177 17.73 -43.83 -4.57
N GLY A 178 17.30 -44.04 -3.32
CA GLY A 178 18.10 -44.71 -2.29
C GLY A 178 19.35 -43.92 -1.87
N LEU A 179 19.37 -42.61 -2.11
CA LEU A 179 20.43 -41.71 -1.66
C LEU A 179 20.05 -41.14 -0.28
N GLU A 180 21.06 -40.88 0.55
CA GLU A 180 20.89 -40.26 1.86
C GLU A 180 22.00 -39.23 2.08
N ILE A 181 21.61 -38.04 2.52
CA ILE A 181 22.51 -36.93 2.82
C ILE A 181 22.43 -36.62 4.31
N SER A 182 23.57 -36.65 4.97
CA SER A 182 23.71 -36.48 6.42
C SER A 182 24.37 -35.16 6.81
N ASN A 183 25.12 -34.54 5.89
CA ASN A 183 25.87 -33.32 6.13
C ASN A 183 25.93 -32.42 4.89
N PHE A 184 26.39 -31.19 5.06
CA PHE A 184 26.58 -30.20 3.99
C PHE A 184 28.05 -30.01 3.59
N ASN A 185 28.93 -30.96 3.93
CA ASN A 185 30.34 -30.91 3.55
C ASN A 185 30.74 -32.16 2.75
N LYS A 186 31.24 -33.20 3.39
CA LYS A 186 31.78 -34.42 2.77
C LYS A 186 30.80 -35.08 1.80
N ASP A 187 29.52 -35.16 2.15
CA ASP A 187 28.52 -35.82 1.31
C ASP A 187 28.35 -35.12 -0.04
N TRP A 188 28.70 -33.83 -0.12
CA TRP A 188 28.60 -33.04 -1.34
C TRP A 188 29.86 -33.13 -2.22
N SER A 189 30.87 -33.90 -1.81
CA SER A 189 32.02 -34.16 -2.68
C SER A 189 31.64 -35.05 -3.86
N VAL A 190 32.20 -34.76 -5.05
CA VAL A 190 32.06 -35.60 -6.26
C VAL A 190 32.57 -37.02 -6.04
N GLU A 191 33.43 -37.24 -5.05
CA GLU A 191 33.97 -38.56 -4.72
C GLU A 191 33.04 -39.39 -3.82
N ILE A 192 32.12 -38.76 -3.07
CA ILE A 192 31.31 -39.40 -2.02
C ILE A 192 29.88 -39.65 -2.53
N ASN A 193 28.93 -38.72 -2.37
CA ASN A 193 27.53 -38.95 -2.76
C ASN A 193 27.14 -38.37 -4.12
N ARG A 194 28.12 -37.96 -4.94
CA ARG A 194 27.89 -37.54 -6.34
C ARG A 194 26.81 -36.45 -6.43
N PRO A 195 27.14 -35.16 -6.18
CA PRO A 195 26.16 -34.08 -6.13
C PRO A 195 25.37 -33.94 -7.44
N ASP A 196 25.91 -34.39 -8.58
CA ASP A 196 25.20 -34.49 -9.85
C ASP A 196 23.96 -35.40 -9.76
N LEU A 197 24.07 -36.55 -9.08
CA LEU A 197 22.95 -37.47 -8.89
C LEU A 197 21.96 -36.97 -7.83
N VAL A 198 22.46 -36.35 -6.76
CA VAL A 198 21.63 -35.77 -5.70
C VAL A 198 20.75 -34.66 -6.28
N LEU A 199 21.34 -33.68 -6.96
CA LEU A 199 20.60 -32.57 -7.55
C LEU A 199 19.68 -33.04 -8.70
N ALA A 200 20.10 -34.01 -9.51
CA ALA A 200 19.22 -34.60 -10.51
C ALA A 200 18.02 -35.35 -9.90
N ALA A 201 18.21 -36.03 -8.77
CA ALA A 201 17.13 -36.66 -8.03
C ALA A 201 16.17 -35.62 -7.43
N VAL A 202 16.69 -34.48 -6.95
CA VAL A 202 15.88 -33.33 -6.53
C VAL A 202 15.03 -32.81 -7.70
N LEU A 203 15.61 -32.58 -8.87
CA LEU A 203 14.85 -32.13 -10.05
C LEU A 203 13.72 -33.12 -10.41
N GLN A 204 14.05 -34.41 -10.46
CA GLN A 204 13.07 -35.46 -10.74
C GLN A 204 11.96 -35.56 -9.68
N HIS A 205 12.24 -35.16 -8.45
CA HIS A 205 11.22 -35.08 -7.41
C HIS A 205 10.09 -34.13 -7.80
N TYR A 206 10.43 -33.01 -8.45
CA TYR A 206 9.50 -32.00 -8.93
C TYR A 206 9.06 -32.20 -10.39
N ASN A 207 9.25 -33.41 -10.96
CA ASN A 207 9.01 -33.71 -12.38
C ASN A 207 9.81 -32.84 -13.36
N LEU A 208 10.91 -32.25 -12.89
CA LEU A 208 11.90 -31.55 -13.70
C LEU A 208 13.06 -32.51 -14.00
N GLY A 209 13.85 -32.22 -15.02
CA GLY A 209 14.93 -33.14 -15.33
C GLY A 209 15.91 -32.64 -16.37
N VAL A 210 17.17 -32.90 -16.07
CA VAL A 210 18.23 -32.97 -17.08
C VAL A 210 18.08 -34.33 -17.77
N GLY A 211 18.35 -34.39 -19.08
CA GLY A 211 18.33 -35.64 -19.84
C GLY A 211 19.25 -36.73 -19.24
N ASN A 212 19.31 -37.90 -19.88
CA ASN A 212 20.07 -39.04 -19.34
C ASN A 212 21.53 -38.67 -19.00
N LEU A 213 21.85 -38.74 -17.71
CA LEU A 213 23.19 -38.49 -17.18
C LEU A 213 24.09 -39.71 -17.40
N ASP A 214 25.33 -39.48 -17.86
CA ASP A 214 26.31 -40.54 -18.09
C ASP A 214 27.01 -40.89 -16.76
N PRO A 215 26.85 -42.12 -16.20
CA PRO A 215 27.43 -42.48 -14.91
C PRO A 215 28.94 -42.25 -14.79
N HIS A 216 29.66 -42.29 -15.92
CA HIS A 216 31.11 -42.17 -15.98
C HIS A 216 31.60 -40.72 -16.07
N LYS A 217 30.75 -39.74 -16.39
CA LYS A 217 31.13 -38.33 -16.60
C LYS A 217 30.62 -37.41 -15.49
N LYS A 218 31.10 -37.64 -14.27
CA LYS A 218 30.64 -36.96 -13.04
C LYS A 218 30.59 -35.43 -13.15
N LEU A 219 31.70 -34.81 -13.56
CA LEU A 219 31.82 -33.35 -13.63
C LEU A 219 30.98 -32.75 -14.77
N HIS A 220 30.88 -33.46 -15.89
CA HIS A 220 30.04 -33.04 -17.00
C HIS A 220 28.56 -33.07 -16.63
N ASN A 221 28.11 -34.11 -15.94
CA ASN A 221 26.75 -34.20 -15.43
C ASN A 221 26.46 -33.09 -14.42
N LEU A 222 27.39 -32.84 -13.49
CA LEU A 222 27.24 -31.76 -12.52
C LEU A 222 27.09 -30.41 -13.23
N ALA A 223 27.96 -30.13 -14.20
CA ALA A 223 27.88 -28.93 -15.02
C ALA A 223 26.52 -28.79 -15.72
N ALA A 224 26.00 -29.89 -16.29
CA ALA A 224 24.70 -29.90 -16.96
C ALA A 224 23.54 -29.63 -15.99
N VAL A 225 23.62 -30.16 -14.76
CA VAL A 225 22.60 -29.94 -13.72
C VAL A 225 22.62 -28.51 -13.18
N LEU A 226 23.81 -27.96 -12.94
CA LEU A 226 23.95 -26.56 -12.50
C LEU A 226 23.47 -25.60 -13.61
N ALA A 227 23.88 -25.83 -14.86
CA ALA A 227 23.42 -25.03 -16.00
C ALA A 227 21.90 -25.10 -16.18
N TYR A 228 21.29 -26.28 -16.04
CA TYR A 228 19.83 -26.40 -16.08
C TYR A 228 19.15 -25.62 -14.95
N ALA A 229 19.71 -25.63 -13.73
CA ALA A 229 19.17 -24.88 -12.62
C ALA A 229 19.23 -23.36 -12.86
N GLU A 230 20.33 -22.86 -13.43
CA GLU A 230 20.47 -21.45 -13.80
C GLU A 230 19.52 -21.06 -14.95
N ASP A 231 19.55 -21.80 -16.06
CA ASP A 231 18.84 -21.43 -17.29
C ASP A 231 17.33 -21.67 -17.20
N ALA A 232 16.92 -22.82 -16.64
CA ALA A 232 15.51 -23.23 -16.63
C ALA A 232 14.78 -22.85 -15.34
N LEU A 233 15.47 -22.81 -14.20
CA LEU A 233 14.87 -22.53 -12.90
C LEU A 233 15.25 -21.16 -12.33
N ALA A 234 16.09 -20.41 -13.03
CA ALA A 234 16.62 -19.12 -12.56
C ALA A 234 17.28 -19.20 -11.17
N VAL A 235 17.84 -20.37 -10.81
CA VAL A 235 18.59 -20.52 -9.57
C VAL A 235 19.92 -19.77 -9.72
N PRO A 236 20.26 -18.85 -8.81
CA PRO A 236 21.46 -18.05 -8.94
C PRO A 236 22.76 -18.86 -8.90
N HIS A 237 23.69 -18.52 -9.79
CA HIS A 237 25.03 -19.10 -9.82
C HIS A 237 25.89 -18.61 -8.64
N LEU A 238 25.83 -19.29 -7.49
CA LEU A 238 26.64 -18.95 -6.32
C LEU A 238 27.94 -19.76 -6.22
N ILE A 239 27.95 -21.01 -6.68
CA ILE A 239 29.04 -21.99 -6.52
C ILE A 239 29.46 -22.54 -7.88
N ASP A 240 30.74 -22.83 -8.09
CA ASP A 240 31.22 -23.50 -9.30
C ASP A 240 31.44 -25.01 -9.12
N ILE A 241 31.54 -25.70 -10.26
CA ILE A 241 31.80 -27.14 -10.33
C ILE A 241 33.06 -27.54 -9.54
N ASP A 242 34.09 -26.68 -9.56
CA ASP A 242 35.37 -26.92 -8.87
C ASP A 242 35.23 -26.97 -7.35
N ASP A 243 34.22 -26.31 -6.78
CA ASP A 243 34.00 -26.28 -5.33
C ASP A 243 33.54 -27.66 -4.80
N PHE A 244 32.92 -28.48 -5.65
CA PHE A 244 32.51 -29.85 -5.34
C PHE A 244 33.62 -30.90 -5.55
N GLN A 245 34.72 -30.53 -6.22
CA GLN A 245 35.87 -31.42 -6.44
C GLN A 245 36.74 -31.58 -5.19
N MET A 246 36.53 -30.74 -4.18
CA MET A 246 37.23 -30.86 -2.90
C MET A 246 36.78 -32.13 -2.16
N LEU A 247 37.72 -32.78 -1.47
CA LEU A 247 37.41 -33.93 -0.60
C LEU A 247 36.44 -33.55 0.54
N VAL A 248 36.57 -32.32 1.02
CA VAL A 248 35.66 -31.71 2.00
C VAL A 248 35.28 -30.32 1.50
N PRO A 249 34.18 -30.21 0.71
CA PRO A 249 33.63 -28.93 0.31
C PRO A 249 33.30 -28.04 1.51
N ASP A 250 33.36 -26.72 1.28
CA ASP A 250 33.03 -25.76 2.33
C ASP A 250 31.53 -25.75 2.64
N GLU A 251 31.20 -26.03 3.90
CA GLU A 251 29.81 -26.22 4.33
C GLU A 251 28.95 -24.97 4.10
N LYS A 252 29.49 -23.78 4.34
CA LYS A 252 28.74 -22.53 4.22
C LYS A 252 28.38 -22.25 2.77
N CYS A 253 29.30 -22.53 1.84
CA CYS A 253 29.01 -22.42 0.42
C CYS A 253 27.84 -23.32 0.05
N ILE A 254 27.95 -24.63 0.32
CA ILE A 254 26.92 -25.63 0.00
C ILE A 254 25.56 -25.24 0.57
N VAL A 255 25.49 -24.85 1.86
CA VAL A 255 24.25 -24.40 2.49
C VAL A 255 23.68 -23.18 1.78
N SER A 256 24.50 -22.17 1.46
CA SER A 256 24.03 -20.97 0.76
C SER A 256 23.40 -21.29 -0.59
N TYR A 257 23.98 -22.19 -1.36
CA TYR A 257 23.43 -22.57 -2.66
C TYR A 257 22.14 -23.39 -2.53
N LEU A 258 22.07 -24.32 -1.58
CA LEU A 258 20.87 -25.12 -1.35
C LEU A 258 19.70 -24.30 -0.82
N ILE A 259 19.96 -23.22 -0.09
CA ILE A 259 18.93 -22.26 0.30
C ILE A 259 18.25 -21.66 -0.93
N GLU A 260 19.02 -21.27 -1.96
CA GLU A 260 18.44 -20.71 -3.18
C GLU A 260 17.64 -21.76 -3.97
N TRP A 261 18.13 -22.99 -4.06
CA TRP A 261 17.36 -24.11 -4.62
C TRP A 261 16.04 -24.33 -3.88
N PHE A 262 16.07 -24.32 -2.55
CA PHE A 262 14.87 -24.48 -1.73
C PHE A 262 13.90 -23.32 -1.94
N LYS A 263 14.39 -22.08 -1.97
CA LYS A 263 13.57 -20.89 -2.24
C LYS A 263 12.85 -21.03 -3.58
N VAL A 264 13.52 -21.46 -4.64
CA VAL A 264 12.90 -21.62 -5.96
C VAL A 264 11.90 -22.78 -5.99
N LEU A 265 12.26 -23.96 -5.47
CA LEU A 265 11.47 -25.18 -5.64
C LEU A 265 10.32 -25.36 -4.63
N GLU A 266 10.53 -24.97 -3.37
CA GLU A 266 9.53 -25.13 -2.30
C GLU A 266 8.78 -23.83 -2.00
N LEU A 267 9.45 -22.67 -2.03
CA LEU A 267 8.82 -21.40 -1.67
C LEU A 267 8.29 -20.61 -2.88
N GLY A 268 8.94 -20.72 -4.03
CA GLY A 268 8.65 -19.96 -5.26
C GLY A 268 7.56 -20.59 -6.13
N GLY A 269 7.24 -21.87 -5.93
CA GLY A 269 6.38 -22.64 -6.83
C GLY A 269 7.09 -22.91 -8.15
N VAL A 270 7.26 -24.18 -8.50
CA VAL A 270 7.85 -24.57 -9.79
C VAL A 270 7.01 -23.98 -10.94
N PRO A 271 7.60 -23.23 -11.90
CA PRO A 271 6.91 -22.96 -13.15
C PRO A 271 6.69 -24.30 -13.85
N GLU A 272 5.42 -24.70 -14.01
CA GLU A 272 5.07 -25.91 -14.75
C GLU A 272 5.72 -25.86 -16.13
N ALA A 273 6.75 -26.68 -16.31
CA ALA A 273 7.40 -26.86 -17.58
C ALA A 273 6.36 -27.43 -18.56
N THR A 274 6.14 -26.67 -19.63
CA THR A 274 5.47 -27.06 -20.86
C THR A 274 5.88 -28.47 -21.29
N SER A 275 5.07 -29.46 -20.92
CA SER A 275 5.04 -30.75 -21.60
C SER A 275 3.79 -30.76 -22.45
N SER A 276 4.00 -30.53 -23.74
CA SER A 276 3.07 -30.94 -24.78
C SER A 276 2.76 -32.43 -24.60
N SER A 277 1.65 -32.72 -23.95
CA SER A 277 0.98 -34.03 -23.99
C SER A 277 -0.50 -33.75 -23.97
N ILE A 278 -1.12 -33.93 -25.13
CA ILE A 278 -2.56 -33.95 -25.31
C ILE A 278 -3.13 -34.97 -24.30
N SER A 279 -3.78 -34.46 -23.26
CA SER A 279 -4.75 -35.20 -22.46
C SER A 279 -5.91 -34.25 -22.20
N THR A 280 -6.95 -34.42 -23.01
CA THR A 280 -8.29 -33.89 -22.77
C THR A 280 -8.77 -34.33 -21.39
N ALA A 281 -8.84 -33.40 -20.44
CA ALA A 281 -9.64 -33.51 -19.24
C ALA A 281 -10.28 -32.15 -18.95
N THR A 282 -11.48 -31.98 -19.49
CA THR A 282 -12.42 -30.90 -19.16
C THR A 282 -12.78 -31.01 -17.68
N THR A 283 -12.16 -30.20 -16.82
CA THR A 283 -12.76 -29.80 -15.55
C THR A 283 -13.19 -28.35 -15.71
N ALA A 284 -14.51 -28.13 -15.76
CA ALA A 284 -15.10 -26.80 -15.87
C ALA A 284 -14.60 -25.92 -14.71
N THR A 285 -13.70 -24.99 -15.00
CA THR A 285 -13.30 -23.92 -14.08
C THR A 285 -14.47 -22.96 -13.96
N SER A 286 -15.23 -23.02 -12.86
CA SER A 286 -16.25 -22.02 -12.57
C SER A 286 -15.58 -20.75 -12.06
N PHE A 287 -15.98 -19.60 -12.60
CA PHE A 287 -15.43 -18.28 -12.27
C PHE A 287 -16.29 -17.52 -11.25
N ASP A 288 -17.03 -18.24 -10.42
CA ASP A 288 -18.01 -17.70 -9.47
C ASP A 288 -17.37 -16.68 -8.51
N ALA A 289 -16.21 -17.04 -7.97
CA ALA A 289 -15.46 -16.18 -7.07
C ALA A 289 -14.99 -14.88 -7.74
N VAL A 290 -14.62 -14.93 -9.03
CA VAL A 290 -14.19 -13.74 -9.79
C VAL A 290 -15.37 -12.79 -10.01
N VAL A 291 -16.52 -13.31 -10.46
CA VAL A 291 -17.72 -12.49 -10.71
C VAL A 291 -18.22 -11.84 -9.42
N LEU A 292 -18.24 -12.59 -8.32
CA LEU A 292 -18.63 -12.07 -7.00
C LEU A 292 -17.64 -11.03 -6.48
N CYS A 293 -16.33 -11.30 -6.58
CA CYS A 293 -15.28 -10.39 -6.17
C CYS A 293 -15.32 -9.07 -6.95
N VAL A 294 -15.44 -9.12 -8.28
CA VAL A 294 -15.55 -7.92 -9.13
C VAL A 294 -16.80 -7.11 -8.77
N ALA A 295 -17.96 -7.76 -8.61
CA ALA A 295 -19.20 -7.08 -8.26
C ALA A 295 -19.14 -6.42 -6.86
N ASP A 296 -18.51 -7.06 -5.87
CA ASP A 296 -18.31 -6.49 -4.54
C ASP A 296 -17.29 -5.34 -4.57
N THR A 297 -16.19 -5.51 -5.30
CA THR A 297 -15.14 -4.49 -5.48
C THR A 297 -15.70 -3.20 -6.06
N VAL A 298 -16.53 -3.28 -7.11
CA VAL A 298 -17.16 -2.09 -7.71
C VAL A 298 -18.16 -1.43 -6.76
N ARG A 299 -18.95 -2.20 -6.00
CA ARG A 299 -19.86 -1.64 -4.98
C ARG A 299 -19.09 -0.88 -3.90
N ARG A 300 -18.01 -1.47 -3.37
CA ARG A 300 -17.16 -0.84 -2.35
C ARG A 300 -16.45 0.40 -2.90
N LYS A 301 -15.98 0.37 -4.16
CA LYS A 301 -15.42 1.53 -4.85
C LYS A 301 -16.44 2.67 -4.93
N ASN A 302 -17.65 2.42 -5.40
CA ASN A 302 -18.71 3.44 -5.51
C ASN A 302 -19.08 4.03 -4.13
N ARG A 303 -19.10 3.18 -3.09
CA ARG A 303 -19.31 3.61 -1.71
C ARG A 303 -18.17 4.51 -1.23
N TYR A 304 -16.93 4.13 -1.46
CA TYR A 304 -15.74 4.93 -1.17
C TYR A 304 -15.79 6.30 -1.87
N GLU A 305 -16.08 6.36 -3.16
CA GLU A 305 -16.16 7.62 -3.91
C GLU A 305 -17.27 8.54 -3.37
N THR A 306 -18.44 7.96 -3.06
CA THR A 306 -19.57 8.72 -2.49
C THR A 306 -19.25 9.27 -1.11
N LEU A 307 -18.68 8.44 -0.23
CA LEU A 307 -18.28 8.85 1.12
C LEU A 307 -17.15 9.87 1.07
N GLY A 308 -16.14 9.66 0.22
CA GLY A 308 -15.01 10.57 0.04
C GLY A 308 -15.44 11.94 -0.46
N LEU A 309 -16.40 12.01 -1.40
CA LEU A 309 -16.94 13.30 -1.87
C LEU A 309 -17.69 14.03 -0.75
N ARG A 310 -18.52 13.31 0.02
CA ARG A 310 -19.24 13.88 1.17
C ARG A 310 -18.27 14.39 2.23
N PHE A 311 -17.29 13.58 2.61
CA PHE A 311 -16.23 13.92 3.56
C PHE A 311 -15.48 15.17 3.11
N LYS A 312 -14.98 15.19 1.87
CA LYS A 312 -14.24 16.32 1.30
C LYS A 312 -15.06 17.61 1.34
N ASN A 313 -16.31 17.57 0.88
CA ASN A 313 -17.17 18.75 0.85
C ASN A 313 -17.46 19.28 2.26
N ARG A 314 -17.68 18.37 3.22
CA ARG A 314 -17.94 18.73 4.61
C ARG A 314 -16.69 19.29 5.29
N ALA A 315 -15.54 18.62 5.13
CA ALA A 315 -14.26 19.08 5.65
C ALA A 315 -13.89 20.47 5.11
N ASN A 316 -14.05 20.71 3.80
CA ASN A 316 -13.78 22.02 3.20
C ASN A 316 -14.68 23.13 3.77
N ARG A 317 -15.97 22.86 4.01
CA ARG A 317 -16.88 23.84 4.65
C ARG A 317 -16.44 24.17 6.07
N VAL A 318 -16.09 23.16 6.87
CA VAL A 318 -15.65 23.36 8.26
C VAL A 318 -14.31 24.10 8.28
N VAL A 319 -13.34 23.70 7.45
CA VAL A 319 -12.04 24.40 7.33
C VAL A 319 -12.24 25.86 6.95
N ALA A 320 -13.10 26.15 5.97
CA ALA A 320 -13.38 27.54 5.57
C ALA A 320 -13.99 28.34 6.73
N GLN A 321 -15.00 27.79 7.41
CA GLN A 321 -15.65 28.44 8.56
C GLN A 321 -14.66 28.72 9.69
N VAL A 322 -13.95 27.68 10.16
CA VAL A 322 -13.00 27.78 11.27
C VAL A 322 -11.84 28.72 10.92
N SER A 323 -11.38 28.73 9.67
CA SER A 323 -10.32 29.66 9.23
C SER A 323 -10.76 31.13 9.25
N ALA A 324 -12.01 31.42 8.87
CA ALA A 324 -12.57 32.76 8.94
C ALA A 324 -12.74 33.21 10.39
N ASP A 325 -13.28 32.34 11.23
CA ASP A 325 -13.45 32.60 12.67
C ASP A 325 -12.08 32.83 13.33
N LEU A 326 -11.07 32.02 13.01
CA LEU A 326 -9.70 32.17 13.50
C LEU A 326 -9.08 33.52 13.13
N ALA A 327 -9.23 33.96 11.89
CA ALA A 327 -8.71 35.25 11.45
C ALA A 327 -9.34 36.41 12.24
N THR A 328 -10.65 36.35 12.50
CA THR A 328 -11.35 37.39 13.28
C THR A 328 -10.90 37.40 14.74
N LEU A 329 -10.81 36.23 15.40
CA LEU A 329 -10.39 36.14 16.80
C LEU A 329 -8.92 36.48 17.00
N ALA A 330 -8.04 36.06 16.08
CA ALA A 330 -6.61 36.37 16.14
C ALA A 330 -6.37 37.89 16.06
N TYR A 331 -7.07 38.58 15.15
CA TYR A 331 -7.00 40.04 15.03
C TYR A 331 -7.43 40.75 16.33
N LEU A 332 -8.52 40.29 16.95
CA LEU A 332 -9.00 40.83 18.23
C LEU A 332 -8.01 40.58 19.37
N ALA A 333 -7.38 39.40 19.39
CA ALA A 333 -6.43 38.98 20.43
C ALA A 333 -5.07 39.69 20.34
N GLU A 334 -4.53 39.90 19.13
CA GLU A 334 -3.22 40.52 18.95
C GLU A 334 -3.22 42.01 19.31
N LEU A 335 -4.28 42.71 18.96
CA LEU A 335 -4.39 44.15 19.18
C LEU A 335 -4.99 44.51 20.55
N GLY A 336 -5.45 43.53 21.34
CA GLY A 336 -6.07 43.75 22.65
C GLY A 336 -7.28 44.70 22.60
N LEU A 337 -7.97 44.76 21.44
CA LEU A 337 -8.99 45.79 21.15
C LEU A 337 -10.14 45.75 22.17
N LEU A 338 -10.62 44.54 22.48
CA LEU A 338 -11.70 44.33 23.43
C LEU A 338 -11.30 44.73 24.85
N GLU A 339 -10.07 44.41 25.28
CA GLU A 339 -9.58 44.75 26.61
C GLU A 339 -9.43 46.27 26.79
N ALA A 340 -8.95 46.95 25.74
CA ALA A 340 -8.83 48.41 25.72
C ALA A 340 -10.21 49.09 25.74
N GLU A 341 -11.16 48.60 24.94
CA GLU A 341 -12.53 49.13 24.92
C GLU A 341 -13.27 48.88 26.24
N ILE A 342 -13.10 47.72 26.86
CA ILE A 342 -13.68 47.43 28.19
C ILE A 342 -13.15 48.44 29.22
N ARG A 343 -11.84 48.69 29.25
CA ARG A 343 -11.25 49.68 30.18
C ARG A 343 -11.78 51.09 29.93
N GLN A 344 -11.92 51.49 28.66
CA GLN A 344 -12.43 52.82 28.30
C GLN A 344 -13.89 53.01 28.70
N VAL A 345 -14.75 52.04 28.42
CA VAL A 345 -16.20 52.12 28.71
C VAL A 345 -16.46 52.10 30.22
N VAL A 346 -15.71 51.30 30.99
CA VAL A 346 -15.85 51.22 32.45
C VAL A 346 -15.37 52.50 33.16
N GLN A 347 -14.38 53.20 32.60
CA GLN A 347 -13.89 54.47 33.14
C GLN A 347 -14.74 55.68 32.71
N ALA A 348 -15.61 55.53 31.70
CA ALA A 348 -16.45 56.61 31.20
C ALA A 348 -17.68 56.85 32.11
N PRO A 349 -18.06 58.11 32.36
CA PRO A 349 -19.24 58.42 33.18
C PRO A 349 -20.52 57.87 32.51
N GLY A 350 -21.26 57.03 33.24
CA GLY A 350 -22.50 56.43 32.75
C GLY A 350 -22.34 55.38 31.64
N TYR A 351 -21.17 54.73 31.53
CA TYR A 351 -20.90 53.66 30.55
C TYR A 351 -21.16 54.09 29.09
N ALA A 352 -20.68 55.29 28.71
CA ALA A 352 -20.79 55.76 27.33
C ALA A 352 -20.24 54.72 26.33
N ASN A 353 -20.96 54.48 25.23
CA ASN A 353 -20.67 53.47 24.21
C ASN A 353 -20.77 51.99 24.64
N PHE A 354 -21.39 51.68 25.78
CA PHE A 354 -21.59 50.31 26.24
C PHE A 354 -22.37 49.43 25.25
N ALA A 355 -23.39 49.98 24.56
CA ALA A 355 -24.12 49.23 23.54
C ALA A 355 -23.21 48.72 22.40
N GLY A 356 -22.21 49.50 21.99
CA GLY A 356 -21.25 49.10 20.96
C GLY A 356 -20.21 48.09 21.46
N LEU A 357 -19.86 48.13 22.75
CA LEU A 357 -19.06 47.09 23.39
C LEU A 357 -19.85 45.78 23.50
N ASN A 358 -21.09 45.86 23.98
CA ASN A 358 -21.94 44.69 24.18
C ASN A 358 -22.22 43.95 22.87
N ALA A 359 -22.47 44.67 21.78
CA ALA A 359 -22.63 44.07 20.45
C ALA A 359 -21.39 43.28 19.99
N ARG A 360 -20.18 43.74 20.33
CA ARG A 360 -18.92 43.05 20.00
C ARG A 360 -18.66 41.85 20.91
N LEU A 361 -19.01 41.95 22.19
CA LEU A 361 -18.98 40.82 23.12
C LEU A 361 -19.98 39.73 22.71
N ASP A 362 -21.19 40.10 22.29
CA ASP A 362 -22.19 39.17 21.77
C ASP A 362 -21.74 38.50 20.48
N SER A 363 -21.10 39.25 19.57
CA SER A 363 -20.48 38.68 18.36
C SER A 363 -19.43 37.64 18.71
N LEU A 364 -18.57 37.91 19.70
CA LEU A 364 -17.53 36.99 20.15
C LEU A 364 -18.13 35.73 20.79
N LEU A 365 -19.15 35.87 21.64
CA LEU A 365 -19.87 34.74 22.21
C LEU A 365 -20.53 33.87 21.12
N THR A 366 -21.10 34.51 20.09
CA THR A 366 -21.71 33.81 18.96
C THR A 366 -20.66 33.01 18.17
N THR A 367 -19.50 33.62 17.86
CA THR A 367 -18.39 32.92 17.18
C THR A 367 -17.91 31.73 18.01
N LEU A 368 -17.68 31.92 19.31
CA LEU A 368 -17.29 30.82 20.21
C LEU A 368 -18.35 29.72 20.27
N ALA A 369 -19.64 30.06 20.37
CA ALA A 369 -20.73 29.08 20.38
C ALA A 369 -20.79 28.24 19.09
N THR A 370 -20.64 28.88 17.92
CA THR A 370 -20.62 28.18 16.63
C THR A 370 -19.42 27.25 16.53
N TYR A 371 -18.25 27.69 16.98
CA TYR A 371 -17.04 26.88 16.99
C TYR A 371 -17.13 25.70 17.96
N THR A 372 -17.59 25.90 19.20
CA THR A 372 -17.73 24.80 20.17
C THR A 372 -18.74 23.75 19.72
N THR A 373 -19.81 24.17 19.04
CA THR A 373 -20.80 23.24 18.47
C THR A 373 -20.21 22.44 17.32
N ALA A 374 -19.45 23.10 16.44
CA ALA A 374 -18.72 22.43 15.36
C ALA A 374 -17.67 21.45 15.90
N ARG A 375 -16.94 21.85 16.95
CA ARG A 375 -15.89 21.05 17.59
C ARG A 375 -16.45 19.81 18.30
N ALA A 376 -17.54 19.93 19.04
CA ALA A 376 -18.14 18.81 19.77
C ALA A 376 -18.80 17.75 18.87
N GLY A 377 -19.29 18.14 17.69
CA GLY A 377 -20.02 17.24 16.79
C GLY A 377 -19.25 16.86 15.52
N LEU A 378 -18.82 17.86 14.74
CA LEU A 378 -18.35 17.65 13.37
C LEU A 378 -16.94 17.07 13.31
N VAL A 379 -16.04 17.52 14.18
CA VAL A 379 -14.64 17.05 14.15
C VAL A 379 -14.54 15.58 14.57
N PRO A 380 -15.20 15.11 15.65
CA PRO A 380 -15.21 13.70 16.00
C PRO A 380 -15.89 12.82 14.94
N GLU A 381 -17.01 13.27 14.37
CA GLU A 381 -17.72 12.55 13.31
C GLU A 381 -16.84 12.38 12.06
N LEU A 382 -16.06 13.40 11.69
CA LEU A 382 -15.13 13.34 10.56
C LEU A 382 -13.91 12.47 10.87
N ALA A 383 -13.28 12.66 12.03
CA ALA A 383 -12.01 12.02 12.38
C ALA A 383 -12.16 10.55 12.79
N TYR A 384 -13.19 10.20 13.58
CA TYR A 384 -13.31 8.89 14.23
C TYR A 384 -14.38 7.99 13.63
N HIS A 385 -15.27 8.50 12.78
CA HIS A 385 -16.31 7.70 12.12
C HIS A 385 -16.15 7.66 10.60
N ASN A 386 -16.26 8.82 9.94
CA ASN A 386 -16.27 8.89 8.48
C ASN A 386 -14.92 8.54 7.83
N TYR A 387 -13.80 9.00 8.41
CA TYR A 387 -12.47 8.74 7.85
C TYR A 387 -12.04 7.25 8.00
N PRO A 388 -12.23 6.59 9.16
CA PRO A 388 -11.99 5.15 9.28
C PRO A 388 -12.89 4.29 8.38
N GLU A 389 -14.19 4.60 8.23
CA GLU A 389 -15.10 3.90 7.29
C GLU A 389 -14.57 4.01 5.85
N LEU A 390 -14.07 5.20 5.47
CA LEU A 390 -13.48 5.46 4.17
C LEU A 390 -12.18 4.65 3.95
N LEU A 391 -11.31 4.57 4.95
CA LEU A 391 -10.11 3.73 4.90
C LEU A 391 -10.45 2.25 4.81
N HIS A 392 -11.46 1.78 5.54
CA HIS A 392 -11.90 0.38 5.46
C HIS A 392 -12.34 0.02 4.04
N HIS A 393 -13.16 0.85 3.39
CA HIS A 393 -13.58 0.62 2.01
C HIS A 393 -12.40 0.69 1.02
N TYR A 394 -11.46 1.61 1.22
CA TYR A 394 -10.25 1.70 0.38
C TYR A 394 -9.37 0.45 0.49
N CYS A 395 -9.07 0.01 1.72
CA CYS A 395 -8.27 -1.17 1.97
C CYS A 395 -8.94 -2.44 1.43
N ALA A 396 -10.27 -2.56 1.56
CA ALA A 396 -11.02 -3.69 1.02
C ALA A 396 -10.96 -3.72 -0.52
N VAL A 397 -11.13 -2.57 -1.20
CA VAL A 397 -11.00 -2.48 -2.67
C VAL A 397 -9.58 -2.84 -3.11
N LYS A 398 -8.56 -2.32 -2.42
CA LYS A 398 -7.17 -2.64 -2.71
C LYS A 398 -6.88 -4.13 -2.53
N ALA A 399 -7.30 -4.73 -1.43
CA ALA A 399 -7.13 -6.16 -1.18
C ALA A 399 -7.81 -7.03 -2.24
N SER A 400 -9.05 -6.72 -2.61
CA SER A 400 -9.76 -7.47 -3.66
C SER A 400 -9.09 -7.36 -5.04
N LEU A 401 -8.51 -6.20 -5.38
CA LEU A 401 -7.78 -5.99 -6.63
C LEU A 401 -6.40 -6.66 -6.61
N ASP A 402 -5.69 -6.59 -5.48
CA ASP A 402 -4.41 -7.26 -5.28
C ASP A 402 -4.56 -8.79 -5.39
N GLU A 403 -5.65 -9.38 -4.88
CA GLU A 403 -5.99 -10.79 -5.06
C GLU A 403 -6.20 -11.20 -6.54
N MET A 404 -6.66 -10.26 -7.38
CA MET A 404 -6.81 -10.44 -8.83
C MET A 404 -5.54 -10.08 -9.62
N GLY A 405 -4.46 -9.63 -8.97
CA GLY A 405 -3.24 -9.17 -9.63
C GLY A 405 -3.36 -7.80 -10.30
N LEU A 406 -4.38 -7.02 -9.94
CA LEU A 406 -4.68 -5.72 -10.52
C LEU A 406 -4.25 -4.58 -9.59
N VAL A 407 -3.65 -3.53 -10.15
CA VAL A 407 -3.23 -2.37 -9.37
C VAL A 407 -4.38 -1.37 -9.26
N TYR A 408 -4.81 -1.06 -8.04
CA TYR A 408 -5.78 0.01 -7.83
C TYR A 408 -5.14 1.39 -7.94
N CYS A 409 -5.49 2.13 -8.98
CA CYS A 409 -5.22 3.56 -9.09
C CYS A 409 -6.52 4.33 -8.88
N PRO A 410 -6.67 5.14 -7.81
CA PRO A 410 -7.90 5.88 -7.58
C PRO A 410 -8.22 6.81 -8.76
N SER A 411 -9.39 6.59 -9.34
CA SER A 411 -9.96 7.23 -10.54
C SER A 411 -9.96 8.76 -10.51
N ILE A 412 -10.10 9.36 -9.32
CA ILE A 412 -10.23 10.80 -9.15
C ILE A 412 -9.04 11.30 -8.34
N LYS A 413 -8.11 12.01 -9.01
CA LYS A 413 -6.92 12.65 -8.39
C LYS A 413 -7.22 13.46 -7.13
N GLN A 414 -8.47 13.89 -6.93
CA GLN A 414 -8.92 14.69 -5.79
C GLN A 414 -9.49 13.91 -4.59
N LEU A 415 -9.68 12.59 -4.71
CA LEU A 415 -10.23 11.71 -3.65
C LEU A 415 -9.18 10.76 -3.08
N GLY A 416 -7.91 10.89 -3.46
CA GLY A 416 -6.83 10.04 -2.93
C GLY A 416 -6.73 10.12 -1.40
N VAL A 417 -6.44 8.98 -0.77
CA VAL A 417 -6.35 8.86 0.69
C VAL A 417 -5.38 9.90 1.28
N ASP A 418 -4.23 10.13 0.65
CA ASP A 418 -3.25 11.14 1.11
C ASP A 418 -3.80 12.57 1.13
N LEU A 419 -4.64 12.92 0.16
CA LEU A 419 -5.25 14.25 0.08
C LEU A 419 -6.33 14.43 1.14
N LEU A 420 -7.12 13.38 1.39
CA LEU A 420 -8.13 13.37 2.44
C LEU A 420 -7.48 13.39 3.82
N SER A 421 -6.38 12.66 4.02
CA SER A 421 -5.55 12.70 5.23
C SER A 421 -5.02 14.10 5.49
N ARG A 422 -4.37 14.73 4.50
CA ARG A 422 -3.86 16.12 4.64
C ARG A 422 -4.97 17.12 4.97
N LYS A 423 -6.18 16.90 4.47
CA LYS A 423 -7.34 17.74 4.79
C LYS A 423 -7.83 17.55 6.22
N LEU A 424 -7.75 16.33 6.73
CA LEU A 424 -8.02 16.03 8.14
C LEU A 424 -6.94 16.64 9.04
N ASP A 425 -5.66 16.50 8.66
CA ASP A 425 -4.53 17.10 9.39
C ASP A 425 -4.68 18.63 9.44
N GLN A 426 -5.01 19.27 8.32
CA GLN A 426 -5.29 20.71 8.25
C GLN A 426 -6.43 21.11 9.21
N LEU A 427 -7.48 20.30 9.32
CA LEU A 427 -8.60 20.57 10.24
C LEU A 427 -8.16 20.46 11.70
N LEU A 428 -7.35 19.46 12.04
CA LEU A 428 -6.84 19.25 13.41
C LEU A 428 -5.83 20.34 13.82
N GLU A 429 -4.96 20.77 12.90
CA GLU A 429 -4.07 21.91 13.12
C GLU A 429 -4.85 23.20 13.35
N LEU A 430 -5.88 23.47 12.53
CA LEU A 430 -6.76 24.62 12.71
C LEU A 430 -7.51 24.57 14.04
N ASP A 431 -7.99 23.40 14.47
CA ASP A 431 -8.62 23.24 15.79
C ASP A 431 -7.64 23.60 16.91
N SER A 432 -6.40 23.08 16.85
CA SER A 432 -5.38 23.38 17.86
C SER A 432 -5.05 24.89 17.93
N SER A 433 -4.96 25.55 16.78
CA SER A 433 -4.74 26.99 16.70
C SER A 433 -5.94 27.77 17.24
N MET A 434 -7.16 27.32 16.95
CA MET A 434 -8.37 27.99 17.44
C MET A 434 -8.54 27.87 18.94
N VAL A 435 -8.26 26.70 19.52
CA VAL A 435 -8.25 26.52 20.98
C VAL A 435 -7.23 27.48 21.61
N ALA A 436 -6.00 27.53 21.08
CA ALA A 436 -4.94 28.40 21.63
C ALA A 436 -5.33 29.89 21.62
N VAL A 437 -5.82 30.40 20.49
CA VAL A 437 -6.25 31.80 20.35
C VAL A 437 -7.46 32.10 21.22
N SER A 438 -8.48 31.23 21.17
CA SER A 438 -9.72 31.40 21.94
C SER A 438 -9.46 31.37 23.44
N SER A 439 -8.67 30.42 23.95
CA SER A 439 -8.32 30.34 25.37
C SER A 439 -7.55 31.57 25.84
N LYS A 440 -6.60 32.09 25.04
CA LYS A 440 -5.87 33.32 25.36
C LYS A 440 -6.81 34.53 25.43
N LEU A 441 -7.68 34.68 24.44
CA LEU A 441 -8.65 35.78 24.35
C LEU A 441 -9.66 35.73 25.49
N ILE A 442 -10.22 34.54 25.79
CA ILE A 442 -11.16 34.30 26.89
C ILE A 442 -10.53 34.71 28.22
N LEU A 443 -9.31 34.25 28.52
CA LEU A 443 -8.62 34.57 29.77
C LEU A 443 -8.35 36.07 29.89
N ALA A 444 -7.88 36.71 28.82
CA ALA A 444 -7.55 38.13 28.86
C ALA A 444 -8.80 39.02 29.00
N VAL A 445 -9.87 38.75 28.25
CA VAL A 445 -11.13 39.48 28.36
C VAL A 445 -11.79 39.23 29.73
N ALA A 446 -11.87 37.98 30.19
CA ALA A 446 -12.46 37.64 31.48
C ALA A 446 -11.70 38.27 32.67
N ALA A 447 -10.37 38.33 32.60
CA ALA A 447 -9.54 39.01 33.60
C ALA A 447 -9.76 40.53 33.58
N THR A 448 -9.87 41.13 32.38
CA THR A 448 -10.11 42.57 32.23
C THR A 448 -11.48 42.97 32.78
N VAL A 449 -12.51 42.15 32.53
CA VAL A 449 -13.84 42.34 33.12
C VAL A 449 -13.79 42.17 34.65
N ALA A 450 -13.06 41.18 35.18
CA ALA A 450 -12.93 40.99 36.63
C ALA A 450 -12.28 42.20 37.32
N LEU A 451 -11.24 42.78 36.70
CA LEU A 451 -10.59 44.00 37.20
C LEU A 451 -11.53 45.20 37.15
N ALA A 452 -12.29 45.36 36.06
CA ALA A 452 -13.30 46.41 35.91
C ALA A 452 -14.41 46.33 36.99
N LEU A 453 -14.85 45.12 37.35
CA LEU A 453 -15.83 44.89 38.41
C LEU A 453 -15.26 45.17 39.82
N ALA A 454 -13.94 45.05 40.01
CA ALA A 454 -13.28 45.23 41.31
C ALA A 454 -12.84 46.70 41.59
N THR A 455 -12.73 47.54 40.55
CA THR A 455 -12.37 48.95 40.72
C THR A 455 -13.55 49.77 41.27
N PRO A 456 -13.39 50.49 42.41
CA PRO A 456 -14.46 51.34 42.93
C PRO A 456 -14.72 52.50 41.96
N LEU A 457 -15.97 52.63 41.50
CA LEU A 457 -16.43 53.73 40.65
C LEU A 457 -16.08 55.07 41.31
N ALA A 458 -15.09 55.76 40.74
CA ALA A 458 -14.65 57.06 41.20
C ALA A 458 -15.72 58.12 40.86
N GLY A 459 -16.68 58.29 41.78
CA GLY A 459 -17.54 59.47 41.87
C GLY A 459 -18.78 59.47 40.97
N THR A 460 -19.88 58.89 41.44
CA THR A 460 -21.22 59.34 41.02
C THR A 460 -22.23 59.18 42.16
N SER A 461 -22.67 60.29 42.76
CA SER A 461 -23.74 60.33 43.75
C SER A 461 -25.16 60.38 43.12
N GLY A 462 -25.40 59.70 41.98
CA GLY A 462 -26.70 59.88 41.29
C GLY A 462 -27.08 58.94 40.13
N ALA A 463 -26.35 57.87 39.82
CA ALA A 463 -26.65 56.99 38.68
C ALA A 463 -26.91 55.54 39.13
N GLY A 464 -27.97 55.31 39.91
CA GLY A 464 -28.18 54.05 40.64
C GLY A 464 -28.86 52.90 39.88
N ALA A 465 -29.47 53.13 38.71
CA ALA A 465 -30.27 52.11 38.02
C ALA A 465 -29.62 51.57 36.72
N SER A 466 -29.13 52.44 35.84
CA SER A 466 -28.49 52.02 34.58
C SER A 466 -27.20 51.25 34.86
N SER A 467 -26.32 51.81 35.69
CA SER A 467 -25.01 51.24 36.04
C SER A 467 -25.04 49.80 36.56
N SER A 468 -26.13 49.41 37.21
CA SER A 468 -26.36 48.05 37.73
C SER A 468 -26.61 47.03 36.60
N HIS A 469 -27.33 47.43 35.55
CA HIS A 469 -27.65 46.58 34.42
C HIS A 469 -26.41 46.32 33.53
N GLU A 470 -25.61 47.34 33.24
CA GLU A 470 -24.38 47.17 32.44
C GLU A 470 -23.34 46.27 33.15
N LEU A 471 -23.18 46.42 34.47
CA LEU A 471 -22.32 45.57 35.29
C LEU A 471 -22.81 44.11 35.31
N ALA A 472 -24.12 43.90 35.43
CA ALA A 472 -24.71 42.56 35.39
C ALA A 472 -24.48 41.88 34.03
N GLN A 473 -24.57 42.63 32.93
CA GLN A 473 -24.29 42.10 31.58
C GLN A 473 -22.80 41.74 31.40
N LEU A 474 -21.87 42.57 31.87
CA LEU A 474 -20.44 42.22 31.84
C LEU A 474 -20.14 40.97 32.67
N GLN A 475 -20.78 40.82 33.83
CA GLN A 475 -20.64 39.64 34.66
C GLN A 475 -21.22 38.38 34.00
N TYR A 476 -22.36 38.51 33.30
CA TYR A 476 -22.94 37.44 32.48
C TYR A 476 -21.98 36.99 31.37
N VAL A 477 -21.45 37.95 30.59
CA VAL A 477 -20.49 37.67 29.51
C VAL A 477 -19.25 36.96 30.06
N ARG A 478 -18.69 37.43 31.17
CA ARG A 478 -17.54 36.80 31.82
C ARG A 478 -17.81 35.32 32.17
N ASN A 479 -18.98 35.03 32.75
CA ASN A 479 -19.32 33.66 33.12
C ASN A 479 -19.48 32.76 31.89
N GLN A 480 -20.10 33.27 30.81
CA GLN A 480 -20.21 32.55 29.55
C GLN A 480 -18.85 32.27 28.91
N LEU A 481 -17.93 33.24 28.92
CA LEU A 481 -16.58 33.06 28.39
C LEU A 481 -15.81 31.98 29.14
N LEU A 482 -15.90 31.95 30.48
CA LEU A 482 -15.27 30.90 31.29
C LEU A 482 -15.88 29.52 30.99
N ALA A 483 -17.20 29.43 30.84
CA ALA A 483 -17.87 28.18 30.47
C ALA A 483 -17.41 27.66 29.09
N TYR A 484 -17.22 28.55 28.11
CA TYR A 484 -16.62 28.17 26.82
C TYR A 484 -15.15 27.77 26.97
N GLY A 485 -14.39 28.41 27.87
CA GLY A 485 -13.01 28.01 28.21
C GLY A 485 -12.93 26.57 28.74
N ASP A 486 -13.83 26.20 29.65
CA ASP A 486 -13.91 24.84 30.20
C ASP A 486 -14.34 23.83 29.12
N ALA A 487 -15.31 24.19 28.28
CA ALA A 487 -15.74 23.35 27.15
C ALA A 487 -14.60 23.12 26.14
N LEU A 488 -13.72 24.10 25.94
CA LEU A 488 -12.55 23.98 25.06
C LEU A 488 -11.45 23.09 25.64
N ALA A 489 -11.39 22.94 26.96
CA ALA A 489 -10.43 22.05 27.63
C ALA A 489 -10.83 20.57 27.60
N SER A 490 -12.07 20.24 27.18
CA SER A 490 -12.53 18.86 27.10
C SER A 490 -11.86 18.09 25.93
N ASP A 491 -11.51 16.83 26.20
CA ASP A 491 -10.77 15.97 25.27
C ASP A 491 -11.71 15.43 24.17
N MET A 492 -11.27 15.50 22.91
CA MET A 492 -12.08 15.20 21.72
C MET A 492 -12.19 13.70 21.38
N ARG A 493 -11.68 12.81 22.23
CA ARG A 493 -11.63 11.37 21.96
C ARG A 493 -12.98 10.74 22.27
N CYS A 494 -13.70 10.29 21.25
CA CYS A 494 -14.82 9.38 21.45
C CYS A 494 -14.31 7.99 21.88
N GLU A 495 -15.08 7.28 22.71
CA GLU A 495 -14.85 5.85 22.93
C GLU A 495 -14.94 5.12 21.58
N PRO A 496 -14.02 4.18 21.31
CA PRO A 496 -14.08 3.40 20.08
C PRO A 496 -15.42 2.68 20.02
N THR A 497 -16.23 2.97 19.00
CA THR A 497 -17.42 2.18 18.73
C THR A 497 -16.98 0.76 18.38
N ASP A 498 -17.38 -0.21 19.20
CA ASP A 498 -17.12 -1.67 19.10
C ASP A 498 -17.68 -2.34 17.83
N GLU A 499 -17.88 -1.59 16.75
CA GLU A 499 -18.15 -2.18 15.44
C GLU A 499 -16.82 -2.67 14.86
N SER A 500 -16.49 -3.90 15.26
CA SER A 500 -15.53 -4.77 14.60
C SER A 500 -15.83 -4.89 13.10
N SER A 501 -15.36 -3.92 12.31
CA SER A 501 -15.30 -3.99 10.86
C SER A 501 -14.17 -4.94 10.48
N SER A 502 -14.41 -6.23 10.72
CA SER A 502 -13.57 -7.31 10.22
C SER A 502 -13.29 -7.08 8.73
N MET A 503 -12.02 -7.14 8.35
CA MET A 503 -11.67 -7.16 6.93
C MET A 503 -12.41 -8.34 6.28
N PRO A 504 -13.00 -8.14 5.10
CA PRO A 504 -13.67 -9.25 4.41
C PRO A 504 -12.68 -10.40 4.23
N SER A 505 -13.18 -11.62 4.47
CA SER A 505 -12.44 -12.86 4.22
C SER A 505 -11.92 -12.89 2.78
N SER A 506 -10.69 -13.37 2.58
CA SER A 506 -10.06 -13.47 1.27
C SER A 506 -10.92 -14.29 0.30
N TRP A 507 -11.00 -13.86 -0.96
CA TRP A 507 -11.73 -14.59 -2.00
C TRP A 507 -10.94 -15.82 -2.49
N ASN A 508 -9.70 -16.01 -2.01
CA ASN A 508 -8.76 -17.05 -2.42
C ASN A 508 -8.54 -17.06 -3.95
N LEU A 509 -8.56 -15.88 -4.55
CA LEU A 509 -8.28 -15.69 -5.97
C LEU A 509 -6.78 -15.60 -6.22
N THR A 510 -6.36 -16.00 -7.42
CA THR A 510 -4.99 -15.82 -7.92
C THR A 510 -5.03 -15.06 -9.25
N PRO A 511 -3.96 -14.32 -9.60
CA PRO A 511 -3.89 -13.60 -10.87
C PRO A 511 -4.14 -14.50 -12.10
N ALA A 512 -3.68 -15.76 -12.05
CA ALA A 512 -3.89 -16.73 -13.11
C ALA A 512 -5.37 -17.09 -13.34
N VAL A 513 -6.20 -17.13 -12.28
CA VAL A 513 -7.64 -17.38 -12.40
C VAL A 513 -8.35 -16.17 -13.02
N PHE A 514 -7.89 -14.97 -12.69
CA PHE A 514 -8.38 -13.74 -13.30
C PHE A 514 -7.96 -13.63 -14.79
N ASP A 515 -6.73 -13.99 -15.16
CA ASP A 515 -6.26 -14.01 -16.55
C ASP A 515 -7.05 -15.01 -17.41
N GLN A 516 -7.39 -16.17 -16.84
CA GLN A 516 -8.26 -17.14 -17.51
C GLN A 516 -9.67 -16.58 -17.71
N PHE A 517 -10.24 -15.92 -16.70
CA PHE A 517 -11.53 -15.24 -16.82
C PHE A 517 -11.50 -14.14 -17.90
N ALA A 518 -10.45 -13.33 -17.91
CA ALA A 518 -10.22 -12.27 -18.89
C ALA A 518 -10.13 -12.83 -20.32
N ALA A 519 -9.41 -13.94 -20.53
CA ALA A 519 -9.30 -14.60 -21.82
C ALA A 519 -10.65 -15.14 -22.34
N HIS A 520 -11.52 -15.65 -21.46
CA HIS A 520 -12.86 -16.11 -21.82
C HIS A 520 -13.79 -14.94 -22.20
N LEU A 521 -13.67 -13.80 -21.52
CA LEU A 521 -14.41 -12.58 -21.88
C LEU A 521 -13.86 -11.90 -23.13
N ALA A 522 -12.55 -12.00 -23.42
CA ALA A 522 -11.94 -11.47 -24.64
C ALA A 522 -12.38 -12.21 -25.91
N ALA A 523 -12.89 -13.44 -25.78
CA ALA A 523 -13.50 -14.19 -26.88
C ALA A 523 -14.90 -13.66 -27.28
N VAL A 524 -15.49 -12.78 -26.48
CA VAL A 524 -16.77 -12.12 -26.80
C VAL A 524 -16.52 -11.02 -27.83
N PRO A 525 -17.31 -10.96 -28.93
CA PRO A 525 -17.17 -9.88 -29.92
C PRO A 525 -17.28 -8.49 -29.26
N THR A 526 -16.49 -7.53 -29.75
CA THR A 526 -16.46 -6.14 -29.27
C THR A 526 -17.83 -5.44 -29.31
N SER A 527 -18.76 -5.98 -30.09
CA SER A 527 -20.15 -5.53 -30.18
C SER A 527 -21.13 -6.69 -29.98
N ALA A 528 -21.26 -7.19 -28.74
CA ALA A 528 -22.13 -8.33 -28.42
C ALA A 528 -23.54 -7.90 -27.99
N SER A 529 -24.54 -8.71 -28.34
CA SER A 529 -25.90 -8.52 -27.86
C SER A 529 -26.03 -8.92 -26.39
N HIS A 530 -27.05 -8.41 -25.69
CA HIS A 530 -27.35 -8.81 -24.31
C HIS A 530 -27.40 -10.34 -24.15
N HIS A 531 -27.98 -11.04 -25.12
CA HIS A 531 -28.12 -12.50 -25.08
C HIS A 531 -26.77 -13.21 -25.18
N ASP A 532 -25.84 -12.71 -26.00
CA ASP A 532 -24.54 -13.32 -26.22
C ASP A 532 -23.65 -13.21 -24.98
N VAL A 533 -23.58 -12.02 -24.36
CA VAL A 533 -22.80 -11.79 -23.14
C VAL A 533 -23.37 -12.60 -21.98
N LEU A 534 -24.70 -12.61 -21.84
CA LEU A 534 -25.38 -13.35 -20.77
C LEU A 534 -25.19 -14.87 -20.93
N LYS A 535 -25.20 -15.38 -22.16
CA LYS A 535 -24.93 -16.79 -22.45
C LYS A 535 -23.50 -17.18 -22.09
N VAL A 536 -22.52 -16.31 -22.36
CA VAL A 536 -21.12 -16.54 -22.00
C VAL A 536 -20.94 -16.49 -20.47
N LEU A 537 -21.51 -15.49 -19.79
CA LEU A 537 -21.44 -15.42 -18.32
C LEU A 537 -22.12 -16.60 -17.63
N ARG A 538 -23.29 -17.06 -18.11
CA ARG A 538 -23.94 -18.28 -17.59
C ARG A 538 -23.17 -19.57 -17.89
N ALA A 539 -22.31 -19.58 -18.90
CA ALA A 539 -21.42 -20.71 -19.19
C ALA A 539 -20.15 -20.70 -18.31
N MET A 540 -19.75 -19.51 -17.84
CA MET A 540 -18.56 -19.30 -17.00
C MET A 540 -18.84 -19.45 -15.50
N VAL A 541 -20.10 -19.37 -15.08
CA VAL A 541 -20.53 -19.35 -13.68
C VAL A 541 -21.38 -20.59 -13.39
N SER A 542 -21.22 -21.19 -12.22
CA SER A 542 -22.01 -22.34 -11.78
C SER A 542 -23.49 -21.97 -11.60
N SER A 543 -24.37 -22.98 -11.63
CA SER A 543 -25.81 -22.79 -11.41
C SER A 543 -26.16 -22.29 -9.99
N GLU A 544 -25.19 -22.22 -9.07
CA GLU A 544 -25.41 -21.81 -7.68
C GLU A 544 -25.41 -20.29 -7.48
N VAL A 545 -24.89 -19.51 -8.44
CA VAL A 545 -24.90 -18.04 -8.36
C VAL A 545 -26.28 -17.48 -8.69
N ALA A 546 -26.81 -16.66 -7.79
CA ALA A 546 -28.11 -16.04 -7.96
C ALA A 546 -28.19 -15.23 -9.29
N PRO A 547 -29.27 -15.39 -10.10
CA PRO A 547 -29.45 -14.64 -11.34
C PRO A 547 -29.34 -13.12 -11.16
N ALA A 548 -29.78 -12.60 -10.00
CA ALA A 548 -29.67 -11.19 -9.65
C ALA A 548 -28.21 -10.68 -9.58
N THR A 549 -27.25 -11.54 -9.24
CA THR A 549 -25.82 -11.19 -9.19
C THR A 549 -25.22 -11.11 -10.58
N ILE A 550 -25.64 -12.00 -11.49
CA ILE A 550 -25.28 -11.97 -12.90
C ILE A 550 -25.86 -10.71 -13.56
N ASP A 551 -27.11 -10.37 -13.26
CA ASP A 551 -27.74 -9.13 -13.73
C ASP A 551 -27.04 -7.88 -13.16
N ALA A 552 -26.62 -7.91 -11.89
CA ALA A 552 -25.86 -6.83 -11.27
C ALA A 552 -24.48 -6.66 -11.91
N PHE A 553 -23.80 -7.76 -12.25
CA PHE A 553 -22.53 -7.76 -12.97
C PHE A 553 -22.69 -7.24 -14.41
N MET A 554 -23.75 -7.67 -15.11
CA MET A 554 -24.09 -7.20 -16.45
C MET A 554 -24.27 -5.69 -16.52
N ARG A 555 -24.86 -5.08 -15.48
CA ARG A 555 -25.01 -3.62 -15.38
C ARG A 555 -23.69 -2.86 -15.24
N LEU A 556 -22.59 -3.54 -14.90
CA LEU A 556 -21.26 -2.94 -14.82
C LEU A 556 -20.61 -2.78 -16.20
N ILE A 557 -21.06 -3.55 -17.20
CA ILE A 557 -20.50 -3.53 -18.55
C ILE A 557 -21.07 -2.32 -19.31
N PRO A 558 -20.23 -1.42 -19.86
CA PRO A 558 -20.70 -0.27 -20.64
C PRO A 558 -21.54 -0.71 -21.84
N THR A 559 -22.56 0.10 -22.17
CA THR A 559 -23.39 -0.12 -23.35
C THR A 559 -23.23 1.02 -24.34
N LYS A 560 -23.12 0.70 -25.63
CA LYS A 560 -23.10 1.66 -26.74
C LYS A 560 -24.38 1.52 -27.54
N SER A 561 -24.98 2.65 -27.93
CA SER A 561 -26.10 2.67 -28.87
C SER A 561 -25.59 2.32 -30.27
N ARG A 562 -26.21 1.35 -30.94
CA ARG A 562 -25.78 0.83 -32.24
C ARG A 562 -25.64 1.90 -33.33
N ALA A 563 -26.35 3.02 -33.21
CA ALA A 563 -26.28 4.18 -34.10
C ALA A 563 -24.89 4.86 -34.15
N LEU A 564 -24.03 4.71 -33.13
CA LEU A 564 -22.70 5.34 -33.10
C LEU A 564 -21.61 4.55 -33.85
N LEU A 565 -21.84 3.26 -34.13
CA LEU A 565 -20.84 2.40 -34.78
C LEU A 565 -20.80 2.57 -36.32
N SER A 566 -21.85 3.12 -36.94
CA SER A 566 -21.86 3.41 -38.39
C SER A 566 -21.27 4.76 -38.77
N ALA A 567 -21.03 5.65 -37.80
CA ALA A 567 -20.55 7.03 -38.04
C ALA A 567 -19.02 7.19 -37.98
N SER A 568 -18.25 6.16 -37.59
CA SER A 568 -16.79 6.24 -37.43
C SER A 568 -15.98 6.19 -38.73
N SER A 569 -16.63 6.35 -39.89
CA SER A 569 -15.98 6.49 -41.20
C SER A 569 -16.19 7.87 -41.86
N SER A 570 -16.26 8.93 -41.06
CA SER A 570 -15.95 10.29 -41.54
C SER A 570 -15.67 11.22 -40.37
N SER A 571 -14.49 11.83 -40.37
CA SER A 571 -14.11 12.91 -39.47
C SER A 571 -15.10 14.08 -39.53
N ASN A 572 -15.74 14.42 -38.41
CA ASN A 572 -15.83 15.79 -37.90
C ASN A 572 -16.57 15.83 -36.57
N SER A 573 -16.20 16.83 -35.78
CA SER A 573 -16.61 17.12 -34.42
C SER A 573 -18.07 17.62 -34.29
N ILE A 574 -18.68 17.34 -33.13
CA ILE A 574 -19.63 18.17 -32.33
C ILE A 574 -21.10 17.67 -32.16
N SER A 575 -21.50 17.82 -30.88
CA SER A 575 -22.81 18.09 -30.24
C SER A 575 -23.87 17.01 -30.07
N ASP A 576 -24.15 16.74 -28.79
CA ASP A 576 -25.46 16.85 -28.12
C ASP A 576 -26.72 16.83 -29.00
N CYS A 577 -27.58 15.88 -28.66
CA CYS A 577 -29.04 15.99 -28.58
C CYS A 577 -29.73 16.84 -29.65
N ASP A 578 -30.35 16.19 -30.65
CA ASP A 578 -31.43 16.85 -31.39
C ASP A 578 -32.60 15.89 -31.70
N PHE A 579 -33.74 16.19 -31.08
CA PHE A 579 -35.04 15.56 -31.30
C PHE A 579 -35.73 16.38 -32.39
N THR A 580 -35.50 16.07 -33.66
CA THR A 580 -36.19 16.73 -34.77
C THR A 580 -37.06 15.73 -35.54
N LEU A 581 -38.37 15.80 -35.25
CA LEU A 581 -39.41 15.16 -36.07
C LEU A 581 -39.53 15.95 -37.37
N ASN A 582 -38.98 15.41 -38.46
CA ASN A 582 -39.27 15.92 -39.80
C ASN A 582 -40.62 15.38 -40.28
N THR A 583 -41.67 16.15 -40.03
CA THR A 583 -42.94 16.04 -40.75
C THR A 583 -42.83 16.78 -42.08
N SER A 584 -42.91 16.05 -43.19
CA SER A 584 -43.09 16.63 -44.52
C SER A 584 -43.97 15.72 -45.39
N THR A 585 -45.26 15.82 -45.10
CA THR A 585 -46.45 15.69 -45.99
C THR A 585 -46.22 15.24 -47.44
N SER A 586 -46.97 14.22 -47.90
CA SER A 586 -48.24 14.42 -48.66
C SER A 586 -48.65 13.17 -49.47
N SER A 587 -49.74 12.51 -49.08
CA SER A 587 -50.73 11.97 -50.02
C SER A 587 -52.01 11.52 -49.31
N THR A 588 -53.11 11.99 -49.86
CA THR A 588 -54.52 11.82 -49.50
C THR A 588 -54.99 10.36 -49.36
N THR A 589 -55.33 9.93 -48.15
CA THR A 589 -56.29 8.84 -47.89
C THR A 589 -56.80 8.89 -46.44
N SER A 590 -57.94 8.25 -46.18
CA SER A 590 -58.88 8.44 -45.06
C SER A 590 -58.32 8.41 -43.62
N LEU A 591 -58.75 9.40 -42.84
CA LEU A 591 -58.42 9.74 -41.45
C LEU A 591 -59.08 8.82 -40.40
N SER A 592 -58.76 7.53 -40.38
CA SER A 592 -59.07 6.71 -39.20
C SER A 592 -58.05 5.61 -38.91
N ASP A 593 -57.30 5.16 -39.91
CA ASP A 593 -56.47 3.96 -39.75
C ASP A 593 -54.96 4.30 -39.67
N GLU A 594 -54.51 5.44 -40.22
CA GLU A 594 -53.09 5.85 -40.23
C GLU A 594 -52.60 6.33 -38.85
N ASP A 595 -53.47 6.93 -38.03
CA ASP A 595 -53.11 7.38 -36.69
C ASP A 595 -52.91 6.20 -35.73
N ASP A 596 -53.68 5.12 -35.87
CA ASP A 596 -53.49 3.90 -35.07
C ASP A 596 -52.23 3.14 -35.52
N PHE A 597 -51.86 3.15 -36.80
CA PHE A 597 -50.57 2.59 -37.24
C PHE A 597 -49.37 3.44 -36.81
N LEU A 598 -49.48 4.77 -36.83
CA LEU A 598 -48.43 5.66 -36.35
C LEU A 598 -48.30 5.57 -34.83
N PHE A 599 -49.43 5.48 -34.11
CA PHE A 599 -49.44 5.29 -32.66
C PHE A 599 -48.97 3.90 -32.30
N ASP A 600 -49.32 2.84 -33.01
CA ASP A 600 -48.79 1.49 -32.81
C ASP A 600 -47.31 1.39 -33.21
N GLU A 601 -46.82 2.11 -34.21
CA GLU A 601 -45.39 2.13 -34.54
C GLU A 601 -44.60 2.95 -33.52
N VAL A 602 -45.16 4.06 -33.03
CA VAL A 602 -44.58 4.86 -31.95
C VAL A 602 -44.65 4.10 -30.64
N GLN A 603 -45.73 3.38 -30.35
CA GLN A 603 -45.93 2.55 -29.17
C GLN A 603 -45.07 1.29 -29.27
N GLN A 604 -44.86 0.70 -30.45
CA GLN A 604 -43.96 -0.43 -30.67
C GLN A 604 -42.50 0.00 -30.66
N LYS A 605 -42.16 1.23 -31.11
CA LYS A 605 -40.85 1.84 -30.90
C LYS A 605 -40.64 2.21 -29.44
N LEU A 606 -41.64 2.77 -28.77
CA LEU A 606 -41.61 3.11 -27.35
C LEU A 606 -41.51 1.84 -26.52
N ASP A 607 -42.26 0.79 -26.84
CA ASP A 607 -42.21 -0.53 -26.21
C ASP A 607 -40.92 -1.28 -26.59
N SER A 608 -40.32 -1.06 -27.76
CA SER A 608 -38.98 -1.58 -28.11
C SER A 608 -37.86 -0.84 -27.34
N GLN A 609 -38.05 0.45 -27.07
CA GLN A 609 -37.13 1.27 -26.29
C GLN A 609 -37.34 1.12 -24.78
N LEU A 610 -38.56 0.84 -24.32
CA LEU A 610 -38.95 0.58 -22.94
C LEU A 610 -38.75 -0.90 -22.55
N SER A 611 -38.83 -1.85 -23.49
CA SER A 611 -38.34 -3.23 -23.29
C SER A 611 -36.81 -3.33 -23.27
N GLY A 612 -36.12 -2.21 -23.50
CA GLY A 612 -34.91 -1.84 -22.77
C GLY A 612 -33.67 -2.72 -22.97
N THR A 613 -33.67 -3.61 -23.97
CA THR A 613 -32.53 -4.52 -24.23
C THR A 613 -32.18 -4.70 -25.72
N GLY A 614 -32.99 -4.16 -26.64
CA GLY A 614 -32.92 -4.51 -28.07
C GLY A 614 -31.82 -3.84 -28.90
N ASP A 615 -31.34 -2.65 -28.55
CA ASP A 615 -30.40 -1.90 -29.41
C ASP A 615 -29.17 -1.32 -28.67
N ARG A 616 -28.92 -1.86 -27.48
CA ARG A 616 -27.71 -1.59 -26.69
C ARG A 616 -26.73 -2.73 -26.88
N VAL A 617 -25.58 -2.38 -27.43
CA VAL A 617 -24.47 -3.29 -27.63
C VAL A 617 -23.57 -3.20 -26.40
N TYR A 618 -23.23 -4.35 -25.80
CA TYR A 618 -22.33 -4.41 -24.66
C TYR A 618 -20.88 -4.35 -25.13
N ASP A 619 -20.11 -3.42 -24.57
CA ASP A 619 -18.67 -3.30 -24.84
C ASP A 619 -17.87 -3.96 -23.73
N VAL A 620 -17.69 -5.28 -23.88
CA VAL A 620 -16.91 -6.10 -22.94
C VAL A 620 -15.43 -5.71 -22.95
N HIS A 621 -14.91 -5.23 -24.09
CA HIS A 621 -13.51 -4.86 -24.23
C HIS A 621 -13.20 -3.54 -23.49
N GLU A 622 -14.13 -2.58 -23.51
CA GLU A 622 -14.04 -1.36 -22.69
C GLU A 622 -14.19 -1.67 -21.20
N PHE A 623 -15.07 -2.60 -20.83
CA PHE A 623 -15.18 -3.07 -19.44
C PHE A 623 -13.87 -3.70 -18.95
N MET A 624 -13.29 -4.62 -19.71
CA MET A 624 -12.02 -5.28 -19.37
C MET A 624 -10.86 -4.27 -19.31
N ALA A 625 -10.76 -3.36 -20.28
CA ALA A 625 -9.75 -2.30 -20.25
C ALA A 625 -9.90 -1.38 -19.02
N LYS A 626 -11.13 -1.08 -18.60
CA LYS A 626 -11.37 -0.33 -17.34
C LYS A 626 -10.94 -1.15 -16.14
N LEU A 627 -11.29 -2.43 -16.10
CA LEU A 627 -11.03 -3.31 -14.96
C LEU A 627 -9.53 -3.59 -14.80
N GLU A 628 -8.80 -3.88 -15.89
CA GLU A 628 -7.34 -4.06 -15.93
C GLU A 628 -6.58 -2.81 -15.47
N ASN A 629 -7.12 -1.62 -15.76
CA ASN A 629 -6.57 -0.34 -15.30
C ASN A 629 -7.07 0.07 -13.89
N GLY A 630 -7.61 -0.86 -13.09
CA GLY A 630 -8.07 -0.57 -11.73
C GLY A 630 -9.32 0.33 -11.66
N PHE A 631 -10.17 0.24 -12.69
CA PHE A 631 -11.34 1.09 -12.93
C PHE A 631 -11.02 2.57 -13.14
N ASN A 632 -9.83 2.88 -13.66
CA ASN A 632 -9.47 4.20 -14.13
C ASN A 632 -10.15 4.46 -15.50
N ILE A 633 -10.70 5.67 -15.70
CA ILE A 633 -11.31 6.10 -16.98
C ILE A 633 -10.34 7.05 -17.67
#